data_AF-A0A3C1PEE5-F1
#
_entry.id   AF-A0A3C1PEE5-F1
#
_cell.length_a   1.000
_cell.length_b   1.000
_cell.length_c   1.000
_cell.angle_alpha   90.00
_cell.angle_beta   90.00
_cell.angle_gamma   90.00
#
_symmetry.space_group_name_H-M   'P 1'
#
loop_
_entity.id
_entity.type
_entity.pdbx_description
1 polymer ?
#
loop_
_entity_poly.entity_id
_entity_poly.type
_entity_poly.pdbx_seq_one_letter_code
_entity_poly.pdbx_strand_id
1 'polypeptide(L)'
;MERRKILIATKTYPSISTKYRETVCTAGILLDDNEQPLEWIRIYPIRFRQLDFDQRYPRWSIISAKIEKNDQDSRLESYRIDDSSIKILRLIGTQDNWSERKSFVLPLEFESIQSIKDQGKSLGIIKPESIVKYYYKKDKREWRDKQKGILDQLDLFEIPSDLEKIPYKFFYEFIENNQVKHKYSISDWEISELYRKCRDRSKKDTLEEREAEALEKVREKLEVDFLNKKDLYFIVGNLKDHRQTFMIIGLFYPTISKKSDQPDQNYSQLKLFDF
;
A
#
# COMPACT_ATOMS: atom_id res chain seq x y z
N MET A 1 -14.02 20.04 8.22
CA MET A 1 -14.08 18.57 8.08
C MET A 1 -15.49 18.00 8.19
N GLU A 2 -15.83 17.09 7.28
CA GLU A 2 -17.09 16.32 7.22
C GLU A 2 -16.82 14.86 7.62
N ARG A 3 -17.75 14.20 8.33
CA ARG A 3 -17.59 12.78 8.70
C ARG A 3 -17.97 11.89 7.52
N ARG A 4 -17.04 11.03 7.07
CA ARG A 4 -17.20 10.15 5.90
C ARG A 4 -16.77 8.72 6.20
N LYS A 5 -17.31 7.78 5.42
CA LYS A 5 -16.90 6.36 5.41
C LYS A 5 -15.82 6.15 4.35
N ILE A 6 -14.76 5.42 4.71
CA ILE A 6 -13.59 5.24 3.87
C ILE A 6 -13.12 3.79 3.97
N LEU A 7 -13.03 3.09 2.84
CA LEU A 7 -12.33 1.81 2.77
C LEU A 7 -10.83 2.06 2.63
N ILE A 8 -10.02 1.54 3.55
CA ILE A 8 -8.56 1.66 3.50
C ILE A 8 -7.98 0.58 2.58
N ALA A 9 -7.47 0.98 1.41
CA ALA A 9 -6.99 0.06 0.40
C ALA A 9 -5.47 -0.20 0.48
N THR A 10 -4.66 0.82 0.80
CA THR A 10 -3.20 0.66 0.98
C THR A 10 -2.58 1.79 1.81
N LYS A 11 -1.42 1.49 2.40
CA LYS A 11 -0.57 2.41 3.15
C LYS A 11 0.83 2.38 2.54
N THR A 12 1.43 3.55 2.33
CA THR A 12 2.83 3.60 1.91
C THR A 12 3.77 3.36 3.09
N TYR A 13 5.04 3.01 2.81
CA TYR A 13 6.06 3.04 3.85
C TYR A 13 6.10 4.44 4.50
N PRO A 14 6.18 4.53 5.85
CA PRO A 14 6.23 5.81 6.52
C PRO A 14 7.38 6.68 6.05
N SER A 15 7.10 7.97 5.98
CA SER A 15 8.05 9.01 5.64
C SER A 15 8.27 9.94 6.83
N ILE A 16 9.52 10.34 7.03
CA ILE A 16 9.90 11.29 8.08
C ILE A 16 9.69 12.71 7.56
N SER A 17 8.77 13.43 8.20
CA SER A 17 8.40 14.81 7.95
C SER A 17 8.93 15.72 9.06
N THR A 18 9.52 16.84 8.69
CA THR A 18 9.94 17.89 9.64
C THR A 18 8.75 18.48 10.41
N LYS A 19 7.56 18.53 9.78
CA LYS A 19 6.37 19.18 10.35
C LYS A 19 5.49 18.21 11.13
N TYR A 20 5.38 16.97 10.63
CA TYR A 20 4.40 16.00 11.10
C TYR A 20 5.03 14.73 11.67
N ARG A 21 6.36 14.71 11.84
CA ARG A 21 7.12 13.58 12.40
C ARG A 21 7.00 12.36 11.48
N GLU A 22 6.65 11.17 12.00
CA GLU A 22 6.36 10.02 11.14
C GLU A 22 4.96 10.13 10.50
N THR A 23 4.89 10.08 9.17
CA THR A 23 3.62 10.15 8.44
C THR A 23 3.51 9.10 7.35
N VAL A 24 2.30 8.58 7.19
CA VAL A 24 1.95 7.64 6.13
C VAL A 24 0.98 8.32 5.15
N CYS A 25 1.18 8.09 3.86
CA CYS A 25 0.17 8.36 2.84
C CYS A 25 -0.73 7.13 2.74
N THR A 26 -2.03 7.34 2.90
CA THR A 26 -3.01 6.25 2.81
C THR A 26 -3.89 6.48 1.60
N ALA A 27 -4.02 5.48 0.74
CA ALA A 27 -5.00 5.47 -0.32
C ALA A 27 -6.20 4.63 0.11
N GLY A 28 -7.39 5.17 -0.14
CA GLY A 28 -8.65 4.53 0.19
C GLY A 28 -9.74 4.89 -0.81
N ILE A 29 -10.93 4.37 -0.57
CA ILE A 29 -12.11 4.64 -1.38
C ILE A 29 -13.15 5.30 -0.49
N LEU A 30 -13.62 6.46 -0.92
CA LEU A 30 -14.73 7.16 -0.28
C LEU A 30 -16.01 6.38 -0.55
N LEU A 31 -16.80 6.16 0.50
CA LEU A 31 -18.05 5.42 0.43
C LEU A 31 -19.24 6.35 0.70
N ASP A 32 -20.39 6.01 0.14
CA ASP A 32 -21.67 6.57 0.56
C ASP A 32 -22.19 5.91 1.85
N ASP A 33 -23.39 6.29 2.28
CA ASP A 33 -24.01 5.75 3.50
C ASP A 33 -24.35 4.26 3.39
N ASN A 34 -24.59 3.77 2.17
CA ASN A 34 -24.88 2.37 1.83
C ASN A 34 -23.61 1.56 1.49
N GLU A 35 -22.43 2.10 1.78
CA GLU A 35 -21.13 1.51 1.47
C GLU A 35 -20.91 1.23 -0.03
N GLN A 36 -21.49 2.03 -0.92
CA GLN A 36 -21.13 1.98 -2.34
C GLN A 36 -19.85 2.80 -2.60
N PRO A 37 -18.92 2.29 -3.43
CA PRO A 37 -17.69 3.00 -3.77
C PRO A 37 -17.99 4.24 -4.62
N LEU A 38 -17.47 5.40 -4.21
CA LEU A 38 -17.65 6.67 -4.92
C LEU A 38 -16.40 7.05 -5.72
N GLU A 39 -15.28 7.25 -5.02
CA GLU A 39 -14.03 7.70 -5.63
C GLU A 39 -12.81 7.28 -4.81
N TRP A 40 -11.66 7.24 -5.47
CA TRP A 40 -10.37 7.11 -4.81
C TRP A 40 -10.03 8.39 -4.04
N ILE A 41 -9.51 8.24 -2.83
CA ILE A 41 -9.01 9.34 -2.00
C ILE A 41 -7.61 9.04 -1.45
N ARG A 42 -6.83 10.10 -1.28
CA ARG A 42 -5.53 10.15 -0.62
C ARG A 42 -5.70 10.88 0.69
N ILE A 43 -5.39 10.20 1.79
CA ILE A 43 -5.39 10.81 3.11
C ILE A 43 -3.94 11.03 3.51
N TYR A 44 -3.58 12.30 3.72
CA TYR A 44 -2.25 12.68 4.16
C TYR A 44 -2.27 14.01 4.94
N PRO A 45 -1.48 14.14 6.01
CA PRO A 45 -0.73 13.08 6.69
C PRO A 45 -1.62 12.24 7.61
N ILE A 46 -1.27 10.96 7.81
CA ILE A 46 -1.78 10.16 8.94
C ILE A 46 -0.61 9.81 9.85
N ARG A 47 -0.74 10.14 11.14
CA ARG A 47 0.25 9.79 12.19
C ARG A 47 -0.03 8.39 12.73
N PHE A 48 0.01 7.39 11.85
CA PHE A 48 -0.52 6.04 12.11
C PHE A 48 0.04 5.38 13.38
N ARG A 49 1.34 5.57 13.69
CA ARG A 49 1.95 5.00 14.90
C ARG A 49 1.54 5.69 16.20
N GLN A 50 1.11 6.95 16.12
CA GLN A 50 0.61 7.73 17.25
C GLN A 50 -0.89 7.53 17.50
N LEU A 51 -1.58 6.79 16.62
CA LEU A 51 -2.97 6.41 16.84
C LEU A 51 -3.09 5.51 18.07
N ASP A 52 -4.19 5.70 18.81
CA ASP A 52 -4.59 4.80 19.89
C ASP A 52 -4.81 3.38 19.35
N PHE A 53 -4.67 2.38 20.20
CA PHE A 53 -4.69 0.98 19.78
C PHE A 53 -5.98 0.60 19.03
N ASP A 54 -7.13 1.11 19.48
CA ASP A 54 -8.44 0.90 18.87
C ASP A 54 -8.65 1.69 17.56
N GLN A 55 -7.81 2.68 17.29
CA GLN A 55 -7.81 3.48 16.06
C GLN A 55 -6.86 2.89 14.99
N ARG A 56 -5.95 1.98 15.35
CA ARG A 56 -5.00 1.35 14.42
C ARG A 56 -5.71 0.35 13.53
N TYR A 57 -6.16 0.83 12.37
CA TYR A 57 -6.90 0.02 11.41
C TYR A 57 -6.00 -0.92 10.58
N PRO A 58 -6.40 -2.20 10.42
CA PRO A 58 -5.85 -3.09 9.39
C PRO A 58 -6.13 -2.58 7.97
N ARG A 59 -5.33 -3.05 7.01
CA ARG A 59 -5.65 -2.91 5.58
C ARG A 59 -7.02 -3.57 5.30
N TRP A 60 -7.81 -2.97 4.42
CA TRP A 60 -9.19 -3.36 4.10
C TRP A 60 -10.22 -3.12 5.20
N SER A 61 -9.94 -2.23 6.14
CA SER A 61 -10.96 -1.77 7.09
C SER A 61 -11.78 -0.64 6.47
N ILE A 62 -13.09 -0.65 6.71
CA ILE A 62 -13.92 0.54 6.57
C ILE A 62 -13.82 1.34 7.86
N ILE A 63 -13.41 2.59 7.75
CA ILE A 63 -13.35 3.53 8.86
C ILE A 63 -14.37 4.66 8.67
N SER A 64 -14.84 5.24 9.77
CA SER A 64 -15.50 6.55 9.78
C SER A 64 -14.57 7.58 10.38
N ALA A 65 -14.33 8.68 9.67
CA ALA A 65 -13.49 9.77 10.15
C ALA A 65 -13.94 11.11 9.59
N LYS A 66 -13.58 12.19 10.28
CA LYS A 66 -13.72 13.56 9.79
C LYS A 66 -12.60 13.86 8.81
N ILE A 67 -12.94 14.22 7.58
CA ILE A 67 -11.98 14.59 6.52
C ILE A 67 -12.32 15.92 5.87
N GLU A 68 -11.35 16.56 5.22
CA GLU A 68 -11.56 17.75 4.39
C GLU A 68 -10.54 17.82 3.25
N LYS A 69 -10.84 18.57 2.19
CA LYS A 69 -9.89 18.78 1.09
C LYS A 69 -8.61 19.43 1.59
N ASN A 70 -7.47 18.97 1.06
CA ASN A 70 -6.18 19.55 1.35
C ASN A 70 -5.89 20.71 0.38
N ASP A 71 -6.17 21.93 0.81
CA ASP A 71 -5.89 23.19 0.11
C ASP A 71 -4.43 23.34 -0.36
N GLN A 72 -3.49 22.67 0.30
CA GLN A 72 -2.05 22.71 -0.02
C GLN A 72 -1.61 21.62 -1.00
N ASP A 73 -2.52 20.78 -1.50
CA ASP A 73 -2.23 19.71 -2.44
C ASP A 73 -3.31 19.65 -3.51
N SER A 74 -3.02 20.19 -4.68
CA SER A 74 -4.02 20.33 -5.74
C SER A 74 -4.39 19.03 -6.47
N ARG A 75 -3.96 17.87 -5.97
CA ARG A 75 -4.46 16.58 -6.46
C ARG A 75 -5.92 16.43 -6.02
N LEU A 76 -6.80 16.10 -6.95
CA LEU A 76 -8.24 16.01 -6.71
C LEU A 76 -8.57 15.10 -5.53
N GLU A 77 -7.82 14.02 -5.38
CA GLU A 77 -8.02 13.02 -4.35
C GLU A 77 -7.44 13.41 -2.98
N SER A 78 -6.82 14.59 -2.80
CA SER A 78 -6.09 14.91 -1.56
C SER A 78 -7.00 15.42 -0.44
N TYR A 79 -7.00 14.69 0.67
CA TYR A 79 -7.74 15.02 1.89
C TYR A 79 -6.83 14.99 3.12
N ARG A 80 -7.14 15.87 4.09
CA ARG A 80 -6.67 15.77 5.47
C ARG A 80 -7.70 15.02 6.31
N ILE A 81 -7.23 14.43 7.41
CA ILE A 81 -8.04 13.71 8.38
C ILE A 81 -7.79 14.25 9.78
N ASP A 82 -8.84 14.25 10.60
CA ASP A 82 -8.69 14.34 12.05
C ASP A 82 -8.45 12.92 12.59
N ASP A 83 -7.19 12.60 12.87
CA ASP A 83 -6.73 11.31 13.38
C ASP A 83 -7.54 10.84 14.60
N SER A 84 -7.91 11.76 15.50
CA SER A 84 -8.64 11.45 16.74
C SER A 84 -10.09 11.04 16.50
N SER A 85 -10.62 11.32 15.31
CA SER A 85 -12.02 11.06 14.95
C SER A 85 -12.27 9.69 14.33
N ILE A 86 -11.19 8.92 14.11
CA ILE A 86 -11.18 7.62 13.44
C ILE A 86 -11.96 6.60 14.29
N LYS A 87 -12.89 5.93 13.63
CA LYS A 87 -13.60 4.76 14.17
C LYS A 87 -13.56 3.64 13.16
N ILE A 88 -13.10 2.45 13.56
CA ILE A 88 -13.13 1.26 12.72
C ILE A 88 -14.56 0.72 12.73
N LEU A 89 -15.20 0.66 11.56
CA LEU A 89 -16.57 0.15 11.44
C LEU A 89 -16.58 -1.36 11.24
N ARG A 90 -15.80 -1.86 10.28
CA ARG A 90 -15.63 -3.30 10.02
C ARG A 90 -14.41 -3.60 9.15
N LEU A 91 -13.96 -4.84 9.18
CA LEU A 91 -12.87 -5.36 8.35
C LEU A 91 -13.44 -6.18 7.18
N ILE A 92 -13.00 -5.90 5.96
CA ILE A 92 -13.35 -6.68 4.77
C ILE A 92 -12.40 -7.87 4.65
N GLY A 93 -12.96 -9.07 4.75
CA GLY A 93 -12.22 -10.32 4.70
C GLY A 93 -11.77 -10.73 3.29
N THR A 94 -11.33 -11.98 3.16
CA THR A 94 -10.80 -12.56 1.91
C THR A 94 -11.66 -13.73 1.40
N GLN A 95 -12.86 -13.91 1.94
CA GLN A 95 -13.79 -14.96 1.57
C GLN A 95 -14.18 -14.86 0.10
N ASP A 96 -14.62 -15.98 -0.49
CA ASP A 96 -15.10 -16.06 -1.87
C ASP A 96 -14.18 -15.38 -2.88
N ASN A 97 -12.87 -15.64 -2.73
CA ASN A 97 -11.83 -15.03 -3.56
C ASN A 97 -11.95 -13.49 -3.62
N TRP A 98 -12.05 -12.88 -2.43
CA TRP A 98 -12.08 -11.44 -2.24
C TRP A 98 -13.25 -10.75 -2.95
N SER A 99 -14.39 -11.45 -3.09
CA SER A 99 -15.60 -10.96 -3.78
C SER A 99 -16.00 -9.56 -3.30
N GLU A 100 -16.07 -9.36 -1.99
CA GLU A 100 -16.44 -8.08 -1.39
C GLU A 100 -15.38 -7.00 -1.62
N ARG A 101 -14.09 -7.33 -1.56
CA ARG A 101 -13.04 -6.34 -1.89
C ARG A 101 -13.13 -5.92 -3.36
N LYS A 102 -13.41 -6.87 -4.26
CA LYS A 102 -13.59 -6.62 -5.70
C LYS A 102 -14.76 -5.67 -5.94
N SER A 103 -15.89 -5.82 -5.24
CA SER A 103 -17.04 -4.91 -5.41
C SER A 103 -16.74 -3.48 -4.99
N PHE A 104 -15.73 -3.23 -4.16
CA PHE A 104 -15.28 -1.87 -3.86
C PHE A 104 -14.29 -1.32 -4.89
N VAL A 105 -13.29 -2.10 -5.30
CA VAL A 105 -12.17 -1.55 -6.09
C VAL A 105 -12.37 -1.61 -7.61
N LEU A 106 -12.98 -2.68 -8.13
CA LEU A 106 -13.09 -2.89 -9.58
C LEU A 106 -14.05 -1.92 -10.28
N PRO A 107 -15.12 -1.40 -9.65
CA PRO A 107 -15.92 -0.33 -10.25
C PRO A 107 -15.12 0.97 -10.49
N LEU A 108 -13.97 1.13 -9.82
CA LEU A 108 -13.09 2.29 -9.92
C LEU A 108 -11.79 1.96 -10.68
N GLU A 109 -11.79 0.88 -11.46
CA GLU A 109 -10.67 0.47 -12.31
C GLU A 109 -10.50 1.41 -13.51
N PHE A 110 -9.24 1.70 -13.84
CA PHE A 110 -8.86 2.43 -15.03
C PHE A 110 -8.25 1.47 -16.04
N GLU A 111 -8.52 1.74 -17.32
CA GLU A 111 -7.97 0.95 -18.42
C GLU A 111 -6.45 1.12 -18.58
N SER A 112 -5.90 2.29 -18.21
CA SER A 112 -4.47 2.60 -18.34
C SER A 112 -4.04 3.73 -17.39
N ILE A 113 -2.73 3.85 -17.18
CA ILE A 113 -2.11 4.98 -16.50
C ILE A 113 -2.39 6.29 -17.24
N GLN A 114 -2.44 6.27 -18.57
CA GLN A 114 -2.74 7.47 -19.36
C GLN A 114 -4.17 7.95 -19.10
N SER A 115 -5.15 7.04 -19.00
CA SER A 115 -6.54 7.39 -18.63
C SER A 115 -6.64 8.08 -17.27
N ILE A 116 -5.83 7.64 -16.29
CA ILE A 116 -5.74 8.32 -14.99
C ILE A 116 -5.24 9.77 -15.16
N LYS A 117 -4.18 9.96 -15.96
CA LYS A 117 -3.59 11.28 -16.22
C LYS A 117 -4.54 12.22 -16.96
N ASP A 118 -5.23 11.71 -17.98
CA ASP A 118 -6.15 12.50 -18.81
C ASP A 118 -7.36 13.00 -18.02
N GLN A 119 -7.80 12.24 -17.01
CA GLN A 119 -8.82 12.66 -16.06
C GLN A 119 -8.30 13.62 -14.98
N GLY A 120 -7.02 14.02 -15.04
CA GLY A 120 -6.38 14.87 -14.02
C GLY A 120 -6.23 14.19 -12.67
N LYS A 121 -6.40 12.86 -12.62
CA LYS A 121 -6.34 12.06 -11.39
C LYS A 121 -4.90 11.68 -11.06
N SER A 122 -4.68 11.41 -9.78
CA SER A 122 -3.37 11.07 -9.23
C SER A 122 -3.29 9.65 -8.70
N LEU A 123 -4.43 8.97 -8.59
CA LEU A 123 -4.60 7.68 -7.93
C LEU A 123 -5.59 6.83 -8.72
N GLY A 124 -5.33 5.53 -8.80
CA GLY A 124 -6.26 4.59 -9.41
C GLY A 124 -5.82 3.15 -9.22
N ILE A 125 -6.64 2.21 -9.67
CA ILE A 125 -6.29 0.80 -9.82
C ILE A 125 -6.29 0.45 -11.30
N ILE A 126 -5.28 -0.30 -11.73
CA ILE A 126 -5.18 -0.81 -13.10
C ILE A 126 -4.91 -2.31 -13.08
N LYS A 127 -5.35 -3.00 -14.12
CA LYS A 127 -4.90 -4.36 -14.44
C LYS A 127 -3.76 -4.32 -15.45
N PRO A 128 -2.55 -4.81 -15.12
CA PRO A 128 -1.53 -5.01 -16.13
C PRO A 128 -1.98 -6.10 -17.12
N GLU A 129 -1.67 -5.92 -18.39
CA GLU A 129 -1.88 -6.95 -19.42
C GLU A 129 -0.93 -8.13 -19.21
N SER A 130 0.34 -7.82 -18.90
CA SER A 130 1.33 -8.82 -18.50
C SER A 130 2.40 -8.21 -17.60
N ILE A 131 3.01 -9.06 -16.77
CA ILE A 131 4.13 -8.67 -15.90
C ILE A 131 5.39 -9.28 -16.51
N VAL A 132 6.34 -8.41 -16.85
CA VAL A 132 7.59 -8.81 -17.51
C VAL A 132 8.57 -9.39 -16.50
N LYS A 133 8.73 -8.71 -15.36
CA LYS A 133 9.58 -9.20 -14.25
C LYS A 133 9.37 -8.42 -12.97
N TYR A 134 9.69 -9.09 -11.85
CA TYR A 134 10.00 -8.46 -10.59
C TYR A 134 11.52 -8.21 -10.48
N TYR A 135 11.93 -7.14 -9.81
CA TYR A 135 13.33 -6.94 -9.43
C TYR A 135 13.45 -6.00 -8.23
N TYR A 136 14.62 -5.97 -7.61
CA TYR A 136 14.95 -5.00 -6.56
C TYR A 136 16.26 -4.26 -6.86
N LYS A 137 16.48 -3.13 -6.18
CA LYS A 137 17.74 -2.37 -6.19
C LYS A 137 18.14 -2.01 -4.75
N LYS A 138 19.44 -1.97 -4.47
CA LYS A 138 19.96 -1.42 -3.21
C LYS A 138 19.59 0.06 -3.09
N ASP A 139 19.27 0.49 -1.87
CA ASP A 139 19.10 1.88 -1.46
C ASP A 139 19.97 2.15 -0.22
N LYS A 140 20.13 3.43 0.15
CA LYS A 140 20.87 3.81 1.36
C LYS A 140 20.18 3.21 2.59
N ARG A 141 20.93 2.49 3.42
CA ARG A 141 20.48 1.96 4.72
C ARG A 141 20.08 3.06 5.69
N GLU A 142 20.78 4.18 5.62
CA GLU A 142 20.56 5.29 6.54
C GLU A 142 19.56 6.31 5.98
N TRP A 143 18.75 6.87 6.88
CA TRP A 143 18.03 8.11 6.63
C TRP A 143 19.02 9.26 6.40
N ARG A 144 18.61 10.30 5.68
CA ARG A 144 19.45 11.51 5.52
C ARG A 144 19.60 12.20 6.88
N ASP A 145 20.69 12.93 7.11
CA ASP A 145 20.97 13.57 8.42
C ASP A 145 19.83 14.44 8.94
N LYS A 146 19.19 15.21 8.05
CA LYS A 146 18.00 16.01 8.39
C LYS A 146 16.82 15.15 8.85
N GLN A 147 16.67 13.94 8.33
CA GLN A 147 15.63 12.98 8.73
C GLN A 147 16.02 12.25 10.01
N LYS A 148 17.31 11.95 10.21
CA LYS A 148 17.84 11.39 11.46
C LYS A 148 17.62 12.34 12.64
N GLY A 149 17.98 13.61 12.51
CA GLY A 149 17.77 14.58 13.59
C GLY A 149 16.30 14.77 13.99
N ILE A 150 15.34 14.49 13.10
CA ILE A 150 13.91 14.48 13.43
C ILE A 150 13.55 13.22 14.24
N LEU A 151 14.11 12.06 13.88
CA LEU A 151 13.92 10.81 14.64
C LEU A 151 14.54 10.92 16.04
N ASP A 152 15.77 11.41 16.15
CA ASP A 152 16.47 11.56 17.43
C ASP A 152 15.72 12.53 18.37
N GLN A 153 15.09 13.57 17.80
CA GLN A 153 14.23 14.48 18.57
C GLN A 153 12.90 13.84 19.00
N LEU A 154 12.40 12.83 18.27
CA LEU A 154 11.18 12.09 18.63
C LEU A 154 11.40 11.15 19.80
N ASP A 155 12.53 10.46 19.81
CA ASP A 155 12.92 9.53 20.87
C ASP A 155 13.06 10.21 22.25
N LEU A 156 13.26 11.52 22.28
CA LEU A 156 13.38 12.32 23.51
C LEU A 156 12.03 12.63 24.20
N PHE A 157 10.89 12.56 23.48
CA PHE A 157 9.58 12.99 24.01
C PHE A 157 8.47 11.93 23.89
N GLU A 158 8.66 10.86 23.11
CA GLU A 158 7.68 9.80 22.86
C GLU A 158 8.33 8.40 22.88
N ILE A 159 7.52 7.34 22.72
CA ILE A 159 8.01 5.97 22.52
C ILE A 159 8.97 5.99 21.31
N PRO A 160 10.19 5.45 21.43
CA PRO A 160 11.18 5.50 20.37
C PRO A 160 10.62 5.00 19.04
N SER A 161 10.85 5.78 17.99
CA SER A 161 10.45 5.40 16.64
C SER A 161 11.52 4.47 16.07
N ASP A 162 11.38 3.16 16.29
CA ASP A 162 12.18 2.10 15.61
C ASP A 162 11.85 1.98 14.10
N LEU A 163 11.57 3.12 13.45
CA LEU A 163 11.37 3.21 12.01
C LEU A 163 12.72 3.10 11.32
N GLU A 164 13.15 1.87 11.11
CA GLU A 164 14.28 1.57 10.25
C GLU A 164 13.98 1.99 8.80
N LYS A 165 15.03 2.26 8.03
CA LYS A 165 14.90 2.43 6.59
C LYS A 165 15.22 1.10 5.90
N ILE A 166 14.38 0.70 4.97
CA ILE A 166 14.65 -0.47 4.14
C ILE A 166 15.77 -0.15 3.15
N PRO A 167 16.90 -0.89 3.16
CA PRO A 167 18.03 -0.65 2.26
C PRO A 167 17.80 -1.17 0.83
N TYR A 168 16.54 -1.36 0.43
CA TYR A 168 16.15 -1.90 -0.86
C TYR A 168 14.88 -1.22 -1.38
N LYS A 169 14.78 -1.11 -2.69
CA LYS A 169 13.56 -0.74 -3.42
C LYS A 169 13.13 -1.88 -4.30
N PHE A 170 11.85 -2.19 -4.28
CA PHE A 170 11.20 -3.25 -5.05
C PHE A 170 10.51 -2.67 -6.28
N PHE A 171 10.44 -3.43 -7.37
CA PHE A 171 9.91 -2.96 -8.65
C PHE A 171 9.17 -4.07 -9.39
N TYR A 172 8.18 -3.67 -10.19
CA TYR A 172 7.70 -4.46 -11.32
C TYR A 172 8.00 -3.73 -12.63
N GLU A 173 8.40 -4.51 -13.62
CA GLU A 173 8.29 -4.15 -15.03
C GLU A 173 7.06 -4.85 -15.60
N PHE A 174 6.15 -4.09 -16.22
CA PHE A 174 4.88 -4.62 -16.73
C PHE A 174 4.43 -3.89 -17.99
N ILE A 175 3.53 -4.53 -18.72
CA ILE A 175 2.84 -3.99 -19.88
C ILE A 175 1.41 -3.70 -19.45
N GLU A 176 0.94 -2.46 -19.63
CA GLU A 176 -0.47 -2.11 -19.46
C GLU A 176 -1.25 -2.34 -20.76
N ASN A 177 -2.57 -2.18 -20.69
CA ASN A 177 -3.44 -2.17 -21.86
C ASN A 177 -2.92 -1.14 -22.90
N ASN A 178 -2.91 -1.51 -24.17
CA ASN A 178 -2.27 -0.77 -25.29
C ASN A 178 -0.74 -0.92 -25.40
N GLN A 179 -0.15 -1.99 -24.85
CA GLN A 179 1.26 -2.36 -25.06
C GLN A 179 2.31 -1.37 -24.52
N VAL A 180 1.91 -0.45 -23.63
CA VAL A 180 2.83 0.50 -23.02
C VAL A 180 3.59 -0.16 -21.87
N LYS A 181 4.92 0.00 -21.86
CA LYS A 181 5.81 -0.58 -20.85
C LYS A 181 6.06 0.38 -19.70
N HIS A 182 5.93 -0.11 -18.48
CA HIS A 182 6.20 0.64 -17.25
C HIS A 182 7.22 -0.08 -16.37
N LYS A 183 8.03 0.71 -15.65
CA LYS A 183 9.00 0.24 -14.63
C LYS A 183 8.76 0.97 -13.33
N TYR A 184 7.86 0.47 -12.50
CA TYR A 184 7.41 1.19 -11.30
C TYR A 184 7.98 0.58 -10.03
N SER A 185 8.42 1.46 -9.12
CA SER A 185 8.73 1.07 -7.76
C SER A 185 7.45 0.67 -7.01
N ILE A 186 7.58 -0.26 -6.08
CA ILE A 186 6.53 -0.68 -5.14
C ILE A 186 6.80 0.01 -3.81
N SER A 187 5.91 0.92 -3.42
CA SER A 187 5.99 1.70 -2.17
C SER A 187 5.00 1.22 -1.10
N ASP A 188 4.38 0.05 -1.32
CA ASP A 188 3.45 -0.59 -0.41
C ASP A 188 4.19 -1.00 0.88
N TRP A 189 3.69 -0.53 2.03
CA TRP A 189 4.21 -0.87 3.36
C TRP A 189 4.29 -2.38 3.56
N GLU A 190 3.30 -3.14 3.05
CA GLU A 190 3.22 -4.56 3.30
C GLU A 190 4.41 -5.32 2.68
N ILE A 191 4.98 -4.85 1.56
CA ILE A 191 6.17 -5.47 0.95
C ILE A 191 7.43 -5.20 1.77
N SER A 192 7.55 -3.98 2.31
CA SER A 192 8.65 -3.62 3.21
C SER A 192 8.56 -4.44 4.50
N GLU A 193 7.36 -4.63 5.04
CA GLU A 193 7.12 -5.41 6.24
C GLU A 193 7.35 -6.92 6.02
N LEU A 194 7.01 -7.45 4.83
CA LEU A 194 7.34 -8.82 4.44
C LEU A 194 8.86 -9.02 4.49
N TYR A 195 9.62 -8.15 3.82
CA TYR A 195 11.07 -8.19 3.85
C TYR A 195 11.62 -8.16 5.29
N ARG A 196 11.15 -7.21 6.11
CA ARG A 196 11.57 -7.10 7.52
C ARG A 196 11.34 -8.39 8.29
N LYS A 197 10.11 -8.93 8.23
CA LYS A 197 9.76 -10.17 8.94
C LYS A 197 10.60 -11.36 8.47
N CYS A 198 10.83 -11.50 7.17
CA CYS A 198 11.67 -12.57 6.64
C CYS A 198 13.12 -12.45 7.13
N ARG A 199 13.69 -11.24 7.14
CA ARG A 199 15.03 -10.98 7.67
C ARG A 199 15.11 -11.26 9.17
N ASP A 200 14.11 -10.81 9.91
CA ASP A 200 14.09 -10.88 11.37
C ASP A 200 13.89 -12.33 11.85
N ARG A 201 13.13 -13.14 11.10
CA ARG A 201 12.93 -14.58 11.34
C ARG A 201 14.06 -15.47 10.80
N SER A 202 14.96 -14.94 9.97
CA SER A 202 16.08 -15.71 9.43
C SER A 202 17.00 -16.19 10.55
N LYS A 203 17.45 -17.44 10.43
CA LYS A 203 18.40 -18.09 11.36
C LYS A 203 19.86 -17.99 10.88
N LYS A 204 20.13 -17.19 9.84
CA LYS A 204 21.49 -16.97 9.33
C LYS A 204 22.31 -16.11 10.30
N ASP A 205 23.62 -16.30 10.28
CA ASP A 205 24.52 -15.72 11.28
C ASP A 205 24.81 -14.24 10.99
N THR A 206 25.00 -13.87 9.72
CA THR A 206 25.31 -12.48 9.34
C THR A 206 24.08 -11.72 8.84
N LEU A 207 24.07 -10.39 9.05
CA LEU A 207 23.01 -9.53 8.51
C LEU A 207 22.89 -9.67 6.98
N GLU A 208 24.00 -9.73 6.27
CA GLU A 208 24.01 -9.87 4.79
C GLU A 208 23.30 -11.14 4.34
N GLU A 209 23.55 -12.28 4.98
CA GLU A 209 22.88 -13.54 4.67
C GLU A 209 21.39 -13.51 5.01
N ARG A 210 21.02 -12.88 6.14
CA ARG A 210 19.61 -12.69 6.53
C ARG A 210 18.86 -11.82 5.53
N GLU A 211 19.48 -10.76 5.05
CA GLU A 211 18.91 -9.87 4.02
C GLU A 211 18.82 -10.57 2.66
N ALA A 212 19.82 -11.37 2.28
CA ALA A 212 19.78 -12.17 1.06
C ALA A 212 18.64 -13.21 1.10
N GLU A 213 18.46 -13.92 2.22
CA GLU A 213 17.33 -14.84 2.41
C GLU A 213 15.99 -14.11 2.35
N ALA A 214 15.89 -12.92 2.97
CA ALA A 214 14.67 -12.12 2.94
C ALA A 214 14.31 -11.65 1.52
N LEU A 215 15.29 -11.20 0.73
CA LEU A 215 15.09 -10.80 -0.67
C LEU A 215 14.59 -11.97 -1.52
N GLU A 216 15.13 -13.17 -1.28
CA GLU A 216 14.69 -14.38 -1.98
C GLU A 216 13.25 -14.74 -1.62
N LYS A 217 12.88 -14.71 -0.33
CA LYS A 217 11.48 -14.92 0.09
C LYS A 217 10.51 -13.90 -0.49
N VAL A 218 10.92 -12.63 -0.59
CA VAL A 218 10.12 -11.59 -1.25
C VAL A 218 9.97 -11.90 -2.74
N ARG A 219 11.04 -12.36 -3.41
CA ARG A 219 11.01 -12.79 -4.81
C ARG A 219 10.08 -13.99 -5.01
N GLU A 220 10.21 -15.03 -4.19
CA GLU A 220 9.30 -16.19 -4.21
C GLU A 220 7.84 -15.74 -4.08
N LYS A 221 7.55 -14.77 -3.22
CA LYS A 221 6.20 -14.27 -3.04
C LYS A 221 5.68 -13.47 -4.24
N LEU A 222 6.45 -12.47 -4.68
CA LEU A 222 6.02 -11.50 -5.68
C LEU A 222 6.18 -11.97 -7.12
N GLU A 223 7.11 -12.87 -7.38
CA GLU A 223 7.38 -13.41 -8.70
C GLU A 223 6.78 -14.80 -8.85
N VAL A 224 7.10 -15.73 -7.94
CA VAL A 224 6.70 -17.13 -8.10
C VAL A 224 5.25 -17.35 -7.68
N ASP A 225 4.83 -16.92 -6.49
CA ASP A 225 3.45 -17.14 -6.02
C ASP A 225 2.46 -16.22 -6.74
N PHE A 226 2.74 -14.91 -6.79
CA PHE A 226 1.80 -13.94 -7.32
C PHE A 226 1.57 -14.08 -8.82
N LEU A 227 2.62 -14.17 -9.63
CA LEU A 227 2.46 -14.19 -11.09
C LEU A 227 1.83 -15.49 -11.61
N ASN A 228 1.96 -16.60 -10.87
CA ASN A 228 1.41 -17.89 -11.28
C ASN A 228 0.00 -18.17 -10.74
N LYS A 229 -0.39 -17.55 -9.62
CA LYS A 229 -1.63 -17.94 -8.91
C LYS A 229 -2.62 -16.81 -8.69
N LYS A 230 -2.23 -15.54 -8.88
CA LYS A 230 -3.04 -14.37 -8.52
C LYS A 230 -3.44 -13.59 -9.76
N ASP A 231 -4.68 -13.10 -9.75
CA ASP A 231 -5.18 -12.11 -10.69
C ASP A 231 -4.75 -10.73 -10.15
N LEU A 232 -3.53 -10.31 -10.53
CA LEU A 232 -2.85 -9.18 -9.92
C LEU A 232 -3.28 -7.84 -10.54
N TYR A 233 -3.64 -6.88 -9.69
CA TYR A 233 -3.92 -5.49 -10.03
C TYR A 233 -2.97 -4.58 -9.25
N PHE A 234 -2.68 -3.42 -9.82
CA PHE A 234 -1.83 -2.42 -9.21
C PHE A 234 -2.65 -1.19 -8.82
N ILE A 235 -2.66 -0.88 -7.52
CA ILE A 235 -3.06 0.44 -7.04
C ILE A 235 -1.86 1.36 -7.27
N VAL A 236 -2.03 2.33 -8.15
CA VAL A 236 -0.97 3.22 -8.62
C VAL A 236 -1.20 4.64 -8.15
N GLY A 237 -0.11 5.36 -7.93
CA GLY A 237 -0.19 6.72 -7.46
C GLY A 237 1.01 7.57 -7.83
N ASN A 238 0.81 8.89 -7.96
CA ASN A 238 1.88 9.83 -8.21
C ASN A 238 2.40 10.54 -6.95
N LEU A 239 3.52 11.25 -7.11
CA LEU A 239 4.08 12.13 -6.11
C LEU A 239 3.56 13.56 -6.28
N LYS A 240 3.36 14.28 -5.17
CA LYS A 240 2.87 15.67 -5.17
C LYS A 240 3.70 16.58 -6.09
N ASP A 241 5.02 16.48 -5.99
CA ASP A 241 5.99 17.31 -6.72
C ASP A 241 6.42 16.70 -8.08
N HIS A 242 5.98 15.47 -8.37
CA HIS A 242 6.24 14.78 -9.64
C HIS A 242 4.97 14.11 -10.16
N ARG A 243 3.98 14.91 -10.55
CA ARG A 243 2.62 14.45 -10.87
C ARG A 243 2.52 13.51 -12.07
N GLN A 244 3.52 13.55 -12.96
CA GLN A 244 3.59 12.67 -14.13
C GLN A 244 4.25 11.33 -13.83
N THR A 245 4.89 11.19 -12.66
CA THR A 245 5.61 9.99 -12.24
C THR A 245 4.72 9.17 -11.31
N PHE A 246 4.23 8.04 -11.83
CA PHE A 246 3.46 7.07 -11.07
C PHE A 246 4.36 5.97 -10.50
N MET A 247 3.87 5.34 -9.45
CA MET A 247 4.46 4.18 -8.82
C MET A 247 3.36 3.26 -8.29
N ILE A 248 3.70 2.00 -8.05
CA ILE A 248 2.80 1.06 -7.40
C ILE A 248 2.80 1.39 -5.91
N ILE A 249 1.63 1.74 -5.37
CA ILE A 249 1.46 2.05 -3.95
C ILE A 249 0.70 0.96 -3.21
N GLY A 250 0.12 0.00 -3.92
CA GLY A 250 -0.53 -1.16 -3.34
C GLY A 250 -0.70 -2.29 -4.35
N LEU A 251 -0.60 -3.53 -3.88
CA LEU A 251 -0.94 -4.72 -4.68
C LEU A 251 -2.32 -5.25 -4.31
N PHE A 252 -3.17 -5.55 -5.29
CA PHE A 252 -4.46 -6.23 -5.11
C PHE A 252 -4.42 -7.57 -5.84
N TYR A 253 -4.50 -8.68 -5.09
CA TYR A 253 -4.09 -10.01 -5.58
C TYR A 253 -5.10 -11.12 -5.22
N PRO A 254 -6.38 -11.04 -5.65
CA PRO A 254 -7.27 -12.20 -5.59
C PRO A 254 -6.65 -13.41 -6.31
N THR A 255 -7.07 -14.62 -5.98
CA THR A 255 -6.67 -15.82 -6.73
C THR A 255 -7.30 -15.82 -8.13
N ILE A 256 -6.62 -16.43 -9.10
CA ILE A 256 -7.22 -16.69 -10.41
C ILE A 256 -8.36 -17.69 -10.19
N SER A 257 -9.61 -17.31 -10.48
CA SER A 257 -10.70 -18.28 -10.43
C SER A 257 -10.57 -19.21 -11.65
N LYS A 258 -10.20 -20.47 -11.43
CA LYS A 258 -10.54 -21.50 -12.41
C LYS A 258 -12.06 -21.65 -12.38
N LYS A 259 -12.76 -21.35 -13.49
CA LYS A 259 -14.15 -21.79 -13.63
C LYS A 259 -14.14 -23.32 -13.51
N SER A 260 -14.95 -23.85 -12.59
CA SER A 260 -15.13 -25.26 -12.22
C SER A 260 -13.88 -26.02 -11.77
N ASP A 261 -13.70 -26.16 -10.45
CA ASP A 261 -13.70 -27.47 -9.77
C ASP A 261 -13.92 -27.26 -8.27
N GLN A 262 -14.43 -28.31 -7.62
CA GLN A 262 -14.94 -28.38 -6.25
C GLN A 262 -14.02 -27.78 -5.15
N PRO A 263 -14.57 -27.46 -3.95
CA PRO A 263 -13.82 -26.72 -2.93
C PRO A 263 -12.69 -27.57 -2.33
N ASP A 264 -11.45 -27.27 -2.71
CA ASP A 264 -10.30 -27.63 -1.90
C ASP A 264 -10.35 -26.84 -0.59
N GLN A 265 -10.82 -27.50 0.48
CA GLN A 265 -10.97 -26.97 1.83
C GLN A 265 -9.65 -26.65 2.56
N ASN A 266 -8.51 -26.49 1.87
CA ASN A 266 -7.19 -26.35 2.52
C ASN A 266 -6.39 -25.08 2.20
N TYR A 267 -7.03 -24.03 1.66
CA TYR A 267 -6.41 -22.70 1.61
C TYR A 267 -7.12 -21.70 2.53
N SER A 268 -7.22 -22.06 3.80
CA SER A 268 -7.51 -21.09 4.85
C SER A 268 -6.24 -20.27 5.15
N GLN A 269 -6.32 -18.97 4.86
CA GLN A 269 -5.52 -17.92 5.50
C GLN A 269 -3.98 -17.97 5.31
N LEU A 270 -3.49 -17.74 4.08
CA LEU A 270 -2.11 -17.24 3.91
C LEU A 270 -2.14 -15.75 3.55
N LYS A 271 -2.15 -14.90 4.58
CA LYS A 271 -1.80 -13.48 4.54
C LYS A 271 -0.35 -13.31 4.11
N LEU A 272 0.02 -12.10 3.72
CA LEU A 272 1.39 -11.76 3.34
C LEU A 272 2.43 -12.12 4.43
N PHE A 273 2.02 -12.33 5.68
CA PHE A 273 2.90 -12.49 6.85
C PHE A 273 2.98 -13.89 7.44
N ASP A 274 2.43 -14.89 6.74
CA ASP A 274 2.29 -16.25 7.28
C ASP A 274 3.52 -17.15 6.99
N PHE A 275 4.69 -16.54 6.68
CA PHE A 275 5.99 -17.20 6.47
C PHE A 275 7.05 -16.73 7.46
#